data_AF-A0A9X3YQ74-F1
#
_entry.id   AF-A0A9X3YQ74-F1
#
_cell.length_a   1.000
_cell.length_b   1.000
_cell.length_c   1.000
_cell.angle_alpha   90.00
_cell.angle_beta   90.00
_cell.angle_gamma   90.00
#
_symmetry.space_group_name_H-M   'P 1'
#
loop_
_entity.id
_entity.type
_entity.pdbx_description
1 polymer ?
#
loop_
_entity_poly.entity_id
_entity_poly.type
_entity_poly.pdbx_seq_one_letter_code
_entity_poly.pdbx_strand_id
1 'polypeptide(L)' 'MTTKLDRPVRREITIGDVAYTLTIDATGFKIVQKGHRKGVEKTWAEQLGGDHPGSEGAPKPG' A
#
# COMPACT_ATOMS: atom_id res chain seq x y z
N MET A 1 -11.26 5.48 17.61
CA MET A 1 -9.95 6.16 17.67
C MET A 1 -9.16 5.80 16.43
N THR A 2 -8.49 6.77 15.81
CA THR A 2 -7.63 6.54 14.64
C THR A 2 -6.18 6.79 15.05
N THR A 3 -5.28 5.89 14.67
CA THR A 3 -3.84 6.02 14.93
C THR A 3 -3.17 6.54 13.66
N LYS A 4 -2.38 7.60 13.79
CA LYS A 4 -1.62 8.15 12.67
C LYS A 4 -0.61 7.13 12.17
N LEU A 5 -0.50 7.03 10.84
CA LEU A 5 0.45 6.15 10.17
C LEU A 5 1.79 6.87 10.00
N ASP A 6 2.57 6.95 11.08
CA ASP A 6 3.88 7.64 11.06
C ASP A 6 4.99 6.82 10.40
N ARG A 7 4.82 5.49 10.29
CA ARG A 7 5.77 4.56 9.67
C ARG A 7 5.04 3.51 8.86
N PRO A 8 5.68 2.93 7.82
CA PRO A 8 5.09 1.83 7.08
C PRO A 8 4.68 0.68 7.99
N VAL A 9 3.48 0.17 7.73
CA VAL A 9 2.85 -0.87 8.50
C VAL A 9 2.74 -2.13 7.63
N ARG A 10 3.30 -3.24 8.11
CA ARG A 10 3.32 -4.54 7.39
C ARG A 10 2.42 -5.56 8.05
N ARG A 11 1.43 -6.09 7.32
CA ARG A 11 0.49 -7.09 7.82
C ARG A 11 0.34 -8.22 6.82
N GLU A 12 0.08 -9.40 7.36
CA GLU A 12 -0.43 -10.49 6.56
C GLU A 12 -1.93 -10.33 6.39
N ILE A 13 -2.41 -10.52 5.17
CA ILE A 13 -3.83 -10.58 4.84
C ILE A 13 -4.09 -11.81 3.98
N THR A 14 -5.31 -12.31 4.03
CA THR A 14 -5.77 -13.41 3.17
C THR A 14 -6.80 -12.87 2.20
N ILE A 15 -6.63 -13.13 0.91
CA ILE A 15 -7.58 -12.79 -0.14
C ILE A 15 -7.94 -14.09 -0.86
N GLY A 16 -9.19 -14.53 -0.75
CA GLY A 16 -9.57 -15.91 -1.09
C GLY A 16 -8.83 -16.89 -0.19
N ASP A 17 -8.17 -17.88 -0.79
CA ASP A 17 -7.35 -18.89 -0.09
C ASP A 17 -5.84 -18.59 -0.14
N VAL A 18 -5.46 -17.37 -0.54
CA VAL A 18 -4.07 -16.98 -0.77
C VAL A 18 -3.61 -15.93 0.25
N ALA A 19 -2.46 -16.18 0.86
CA ALA A 19 -1.84 -15.26 1.81
C ALA A 19 -0.95 -14.22 1.11
N TYR A 20 -1.09 -12.96 1.51
CA TYR A 20 -0.35 -11.82 1.02
C TYR A 20 0.29 -11.03 2.16
N THR A 21 1.39 -10.35 1.86
CA THR A 21 1.93 -9.27 2.69
C THR A 21 1.44 -7.94 2.15
N LEU A 22 0.66 -7.22 2.96
CA LEU A 22 0.24 -5.85 2.75
C LEU A 22 1.19 -4.90 3.49
N THR A 23 1.81 -3.99 2.77
CA THR A 23 2.54 -2.85 3.33
C THR A 23 1.74 -1.59 3.04
N ILE A 24 1.44 -0.80 4.07
CA ILE A 24 0.70 0.47 3.95
C ILE A 24 1.57 1.60 4.49
N ASP A 25 1.62 2.73 3.80
CA ASP A 25 2.19 3.98 4.28
C ASP A 25 1.31 5.19 3.89
N ALA A 26 1.81 6.40 4.15
CA ALA A 26 1.08 7.64 3.88
C ALA A 26 0.83 7.89 2.38
N THR A 27 1.60 7.27 1.48
CA THR A 27 1.51 7.48 0.02
C THR A 27 0.62 6.45 -0.67
N GLY A 28 0.55 5.24 -0.12
CA GLY A 28 -0.23 4.17 -0.71
C GLY A 28 -0.03 2.83 -0.02
N PHE A 29 -0.11 1.78 -0.83
CA PHE A 29 0.10 0.42 -0.37
C PHE A 29 0.78 -0.46 -1.43
N LYS A 30 1.43 -1.52 -0.93
CA LYS A 30 2.01 -2.61 -1.72
C LYS A 30 1.48 -3.94 -1.21
N ILE A 31 1.00 -4.79 -2.11
CA ILE A 31 0.55 -6.15 -1.81
C ILE A 31 1.43 -7.14 -2.56
N VAL A 32 2.02 -8.08 -1.86
CA VAL A 32 2.89 -9.13 -2.42
C VAL A 32 2.38 -10.49 -1.95
N GLN A 33 2.15 -11.43 -2.86
CA GLN A 33 1.80 -12.80 -2.48
C GLN A 33 2.96 -13.44 -1.70
N LYS A 34 2.67 -14.15 -0.60
CA LYS A 34 3.71 -14.84 0.16
C LYS A 34 4.48 -15.83 -0.72
N GLY A 35 5.81 -15.83 -0.63
CA GLY A 35 6.69 -16.63 -1.48
C GLY A 35 6.99 -16.01 -2.85
N HIS A 36 6.36 -14.88 -3.19
CA HIS A 36 6.61 -14.15 -4.42
C HIS A 36 7.38 -12.86 -4.14
N ARG A 37 8.12 -12.37 -5.15
CA ARG A 37 8.84 -11.09 -5.10
C ARG A 37 8.13 -9.98 -5.87
N LYS A 38 7.28 -10.35 -6.83
CA LYS A 38 6.46 -9.41 -7.61
C LYS A 38 5.16 -9.17 -6.88
N GLY A 39 4.78 -7.91 -6.75
CA GLY A 39 3.54 -7.48 -6.13
C GLY A 39 2.92 -6.31 -6.87
N VAL A 40 1.75 -5.89 -6.40
CA VAL A 40 1.03 -4.72 -6.90
C VAL A 40 1.26 -3.57 -5.94
N GLU A 41 1.55 -2.40 -6.50
CA GLU A 41 1.71 -1.16 -5.76
C GLU A 41 0.70 -0.15 -6.30
N LYS A 42 0.02 0.56 -5.40
CA LYS A 42 -0.93 1.62 -5.75
C LYS A 42 -0.80 2.77 -4.77
N THR A 43 -0.86 3.98 -5.30
CA THR A 43 -1.02 5.19 -4.51
C THR A 43 -2.46 5.36 -4.05
N TRP A 44 -2.67 6.13 -2.99
CA TRP A 44 -4.02 6.51 -2.59
C TRP A 44 -4.75 7.30 -3.68
N ALA A 45 -4.03 8.15 -4.42
CA ALA A 45 -4.60 8.95 -5.50
C ALA A 45 -5.19 8.08 -6.62
N GLU A 46 -4.45 7.06 -7.06
CA GLU A 46 -4.92 6.09 -8.05
C GLU A 46 -6.13 5.29 -7.53
N GLN A 47 -6.16 4.97 -6.23
CA GLN A 47 -7.26 4.23 -5.62
C GLN A 47 -8.53 5.09 -5.44
N LEU A 48 -8.38 6.40 -5.21
CA LEU A 48 -9.47 7.35 -4.95
C LEU A 48 -9.98 8.08 -6.20
N GLY A 49 -9.37 7.87 -7.38
CA GLY A 49 -9.84 8.46 -8.63
C GLY A 49 -9.22 9.82 -8.99
N GLY A 50 -8.02 10.13 -8.50
CA GLY A 50 -7.13 11.14 -9.07
C GLY A 50 -7.14 12.54 -8.45
N ASP A 51 -8.18 12.94 -7.73
CA ASP A 51 -8.27 14.30 -7.16
C ASP A 51 -8.08 14.28 -5.64
N HIS A 52 -6.85 13.97 -5.20
CA HIS A 52 -6.47 14.07 -3.79
C HIS A 52 -5.25 15.00 -3.63
N PRO A 53 -5.32 16.04 -2.78
CA PRO A 53 -4.27 17.05 -2.65
C PRO A 53 -2.91 16.52 -2.13
N GLY A 54 -2.81 15.23 -1.77
CA GLY A 54 -1.58 14.58 -1.33
C GLY A 54 -0.84 13.77 -2.41
N SER A 55 -1.27 13.83 -3.68
CA SER A 55 -0.64 13.09 -4.79
C SER A 55 0.65 13.73 -5.34
N GLU A 56 0.90 14.99 -5.00
CA GLU A 56 2.09 15.74 -5.42
C GLU A 56 3.27 15.41 -4.47
N GLY A 57 4.16 14.51 -4.89
CA GLY A 57 5.48 14.35 -4.25
C GLY A 57 5.85 12.97 -3.68
N ALA A 58 5.11 11.90 -3.96
CA ALA A 58 5.55 10.56 -3.57
C ALA A 58 6.83 10.16 -4.34
N PRO A 59 7.96 9.87 -3.67
CA PRO A 59 9.17 9.42 -4.33
C PRO A 59 8.93 8.03 -4.93
N LYS A 60 9.26 7.85 -6.22
CA LYS A 60 9.30 6.53 -6.85
C LYS A 60 10.28 5.64 -6.08
N PRO A 61 9.89 4.44 -5.60
CA PRO A 61 10.87 3.50 -5.11
C PRO A 61 11.73 3.03 -6.30
N GLY A 62 13.01 3.38 -6.26
CA GLY A 62 14.05 2.82 -7.14
C GLY A 62 14.45 1.41 -6.73
#